data_AF-A0A8C2DU17-F1
#
_entry.id   AF-A0A8C2DU17-F1
#
_cell.length_a   1.000
_cell.length_b   1.000
_cell.length_c   1.000
_cell.angle_alpha   90.00
_cell.angle_beta   90.00
_cell.angle_gamma   90.00
#
_symmetry.space_group_name_H-M   'P 1'
#
loop_
_entity.id
_entity.type
_entity.pdbx_description
1 polymer ?
#
loop_
_entity_poly.entity_id
_entity_poly.type
_entity_poly.pdbx_seq_one_letter_code
_entity_poly.pdbx_strand_id
1 'polypeptide(L)'
;MFTDMDYELEEDKLGIPTVPGTVTLKKDSQNLIGISIGGGAQFCPCLYIVQVFDNTPATLDGTLAAGDEITGVNGKPVRGKTKVEVAKMIQAVQGEVVIQYNKLQADPKQGKSLDIVLKKVKHRLVENMSSGTADALGLSRAILCNDGLVKRLEELEKTAELYKAFGDVFSVIGVREPQAAASEAFVKFAEAHRNMEKFGIQLLKTIKPMLHDLNTYLHKAIPDTKLTIRKYLDVKFEYLSYCLKVKEMDDEEYSCIALGDPLYRVSTGNYEYRLILRCRQEARARFAKMRKDVLEKIELLDQKHVQDIVFQLQRFVSGMSRYYDDCYAVLKEADVFPIEVDLSRTMINYSGQRLSYEDEEEEETSRGREEDALQFENGAEKLVDDE
;
A
#
# COMPACT_ATOMS: atom_id res chain seq x y z
N MET A 1 -69.58 21.51 15.58
CA MET A 1 -68.54 21.43 16.63
C MET A 1 -68.05 20.00 16.68
N PHE A 2 -67.07 19.67 15.83
CA PHE A 2 -66.19 18.54 16.08
C PHE A 2 -64.92 19.18 16.59
N THR A 3 -64.68 19.04 17.89
CA THR A 3 -63.43 19.45 18.53
C THR A 3 -62.31 18.63 17.92
N ASP A 4 -61.30 19.31 17.40
CA ASP A 4 -60.01 18.72 17.04
C ASP A 4 -59.51 17.90 18.25
N MET A 5 -59.61 16.59 18.12
CA MET A 5 -58.95 15.65 19.02
C MET A 5 -57.47 15.70 18.65
N ASP A 6 -56.75 16.65 19.22
CA ASP A 6 -55.28 16.70 19.22
C ASP A 6 -54.78 15.46 19.98
N TYR A 7 -54.71 14.32 19.28
CA TYR A 7 -53.91 13.19 19.71
C TYR A 7 -52.44 13.65 19.65
N GLU A 8 -51.92 14.23 20.74
CA GLU A 8 -50.48 14.34 20.92
C GLU A 8 -49.91 12.92 20.88
N LEU A 9 -49.35 12.53 19.72
CA LEU A 9 -48.65 11.27 19.57
C LEU A 9 -47.49 11.26 20.58
N GLU A 10 -47.48 10.24 21.44
CA GLU A 10 -46.41 10.05 22.41
C GLU A 10 -45.07 9.84 21.67
N GLU A 11 -43.99 10.42 22.20
CA GLU A 11 -42.66 10.26 21.61
C GLU A 11 -42.22 8.80 21.60
N ASP A 12 -41.90 8.27 20.43
CA ASP A 12 -41.33 6.94 20.28
C ASP A 12 -39.81 7.04 20.45
N LYS A 13 -39.37 6.86 21.70
CA LYS A 13 -37.96 6.95 22.07
C LYS A 13 -37.14 5.75 21.60
N LEU A 14 -37.76 4.70 21.05
CA LEU A 14 -37.12 3.44 20.65
C LEU A 14 -36.26 2.80 21.76
N GLY A 15 -36.60 3.06 23.03
CA GLY A 15 -35.82 2.62 24.19
C GLY A 15 -34.47 3.33 24.39
N ILE A 16 -34.20 4.43 23.66
CA ILE A 16 -32.97 5.22 23.79
C ILE A 16 -33.15 6.23 24.94
N PRO A 17 -32.36 6.13 26.03
CA PRO A 17 -32.50 7.05 27.14
C PRO A 17 -32.00 8.45 26.78
N THR A 18 -32.56 9.46 27.44
CA THR A 18 -32.07 10.83 27.38
C THR A 18 -31.71 11.37 28.76
N VAL A 19 -30.67 12.20 28.82
CA VAL A 19 -30.22 12.83 30.08
C VAL A 19 -30.36 14.34 29.94
N PRO A 20 -31.19 15.01 30.76
CA PRO A 20 -31.33 16.46 30.72
C PRO A 20 -30.03 17.15 31.16
N GLY A 21 -29.73 18.29 30.56
CA GLY A 21 -28.55 19.08 30.87
C GLY A 21 -28.70 20.54 30.46
N THR A 22 -27.74 21.36 30.85
CA THR A 22 -27.67 22.77 30.48
C THR A 22 -26.23 23.16 30.26
N VAL A 23 -25.96 23.91 29.19
CA VAL A 23 -24.62 24.40 28.86
C VAL A 23 -24.68 25.89 28.53
N THR A 24 -23.67 26.65 28.97
CA THR A 24 -23.52 28.06 28.62
C THR A 24 -22.39 28.18 27.62
N LEU A 25 -22.69 28.67 26.41
CA LEU A 25 -21.73 28.81 25.34
C LEU A 25 -21.46 30.29 25.06
N LYS A 26 -20.18 30.66 25.09
CA LYS A 26 -19.72 31.97 24.63
C LYS A 26 -19.64 31.97 23.11
N LYS A 27 -20.36 32.90 22.48
CA LYS A 27 -20.43 33.01 21.03
C LYS A 27 -19.12 33.48 20.41
N ASP A 28 -18.93 33.12 19.15
CA ASP A 28 -17.81 33.59 18.35
C ASP A 28 -17.99 35.05 17.90
N SER A 29 -17.00 35.56 17.15
CA SER A 29 -17.01 36.92 16.59
C SER A 29 -18.15 37.16 15.59
N GLN A 30 -18.77 36.11 15.06
CA GLN A 30 -19.92 36.16 14.17
C GLN A 30 -21.26 36.01 14.91
N ASN A 31 -21.24 36.00 16.25
CA ASN A 31 -22.41 35.80 17.11
C ASN A 31 -23.07 34.42 16.92
N LEU A 32 -22.27 33.41 16.53
CA LEU A 32 -22.68 32.02 16.34
C LEU A 32 -22.13 31.10 17.43
N ILE A 33 -22.82 29.98 17.67
CA ILE A 33 -22.36 28.88 18.54
C ILE A 33 -21.90 27.64 17.77
N GLY A 34 -22.22 27.54 16.47
CA GLY A 34 -21.73 26.47 15.60
C GLY A 34 -22.52 25.16 15.61
N ILE A 35 -23.85 25.22 15.70
CA ILE A 35 -24.73 24.06 15.52
C ILE A 35 -25.71 24.27 14.36
N SER A 36 -26.16 23.18 13.74
CA SER A 36 -27.35 23.17 12.88
C SER A 36 -28.51 22.46 13.57
N ILE A 37 -29.74 22.95 13.33
CA ILE A 37 -30.96 22.52 14.01
C ILE A 37 -31.90 21.85 13.00
N GLY A 38 -32.42 20.68 13.35
CA GLY A 38 -33.42 19.92 12.61
C GLY A 38 -34.70 19.72 13.44
N GLY A 39 -35.73 19.17 12.81
CA GLY A 39 -37.05 18.98 13.41
C GLY A 39 -37.82 20.29 13.62
N GLY A 40 -38.62 20.31 14.68
CA GLY A 40 -39.52 21.40 15.04
C GLY A 40 -40.86 21.40 14.28
N ALA A 41 -41.71 22.34 14.66
CA ALA A 41 -43.05 22.49 14.12
C ALA A 41 -43.06 22.72 12.60
N GLN A 42 -44.09 22.27 11.86
CA GLN A 42 -45.32 21.63 12.34
C GLN A 42 -45.28 20.09 12.41
N PHE A 43 -44.23 19.46 11.88
CA PHE A 43 -44.22 18.01 11.64
C PHE A 43 -43.49 17.19 12.71
N CYS A 44 -42.59 17.81 13.49
CA CYS A 44 -41.81 17.11 14.51
C CYS A 44 -41.92 17.82 15.88
N PRO A 45 -42.27 17.10 16.96
CA PRO A 45 -42.39 17.71 18.28
C PRO A 45 -41.05 18.13 18.89
N CYS A 46 -39.96 17.47 18.48
CA CYS A 46 -38.61 17.69 18.98
C CYS A 46 -37.81 18.62 18.05
N LEU A 47 -36.96 19.47 18.65
CA LEU A 47 -35.90 20.20 17.97
C LEU A 47 -34.58 19.56 18.35
N TYR A 48 -33.76 19.19 17.38
CA TYR A 48 -32.51 18.46 17.67
C TYR A 48 -31.34 18.96 16.83
N ILE A 49 -30.14 18.70 17.32
CA ILE A 49 -28.88 19.11 16.68
C ILE A 49 -28.60 18.15 15.51
N VAL A 50 -28.50 18.67 14.29
CA VAL A 50 -28.15 17.89 13.09
C VAL A 50 -26.64 17.75 12.95
N GLN A 51 -25.91 18.82 13.25
CA GLN A 51 -24.46 18.86 13.17
C GLN A 51 -23.90 19.89 14.15
N VAL A 52 -22.74 19.56 14.71
CA VAL A 52 -21.85 20.52 15.37
C VAL A 52 -20.69 20.78 14.41
N PHE A 53 -20.39 22.05 14.14
CA PHE A 53 -19.38 22.45 13.16
C PHE A 53 -17.99 22.56 13.82
N ASP A 54 -16.95 22.11 13.12
CA ASP A 54 -15.58 22.14 13.65
C ASP A 54 -15.13 23.60 13.90
N ASN A 55 -14.22 23.79 14.87
CA ASN A 55 -13.67 25.11 15.23
C ASN A 55 -14.73 26.15 15.65
N THR A 56 -15.84 25.71 16.25
CA THR A 56 -16.88 26.59 16.79
C THR A 56 -17.02 26.44 18.31
N PRO A 57 -17.65 27.39 19.01
CA PRO A 57 -17.84 27.30 20.46
C PRO A 57 -18.45 25.99 20.94
N ALA A 58 -19.47 25.46 20.25
CA ALA A 58 -20.09 24.19 20.62
C ALA A 58 -19.15 22.98 20.48
N THR A 59 -18.28 22.96 19.45
CA THR A 59 -17.28 21.88 19.29
C THR A 59 -16.16 21.99 20.32
N LEU A 60 -15.72 23.21 20.65
CA LEU A 60 -14.66 23.45 21.62
C LEU A 60 -15.08 23.09 23.05
N ASP A 61 -16.33 23.40 23.40
CA ASP A 61 -16.92 23.01 24.68
C ASP A 61 -17.17 21.49 24.76
N GLY A 62 -17.64 20.88 23.66
CA GLY A 62 -17.80 19.43 23.55
C GLY A 62 -19.03 18.85 24.26
N THR A 63 -19.81 19.66 24.97
CA THR A 63 -21.02 19.20 25.68
C THR A 63 -22.15 18.82 24.72
N LEU A 64 -22.36 19.60 23.65
CA LEU A 64 -23.42 19.35 22.66
C LEU A 64 -22.91 18.43 21.54
N ALA A 65 -23.79 17.56 21.02
CA ALA A 65 -23.45 16.68 19.92
C ALA A 65 -24.69 16.30 19.07
N ALA A 66 -24.48 15.91 17.82
CA ALA A 66 -25.54 15.61 16.86
C ALA A 66 -26.49 14.50 17.36
N GLY A 67 -27.79 14.75 17.30
CA GLY A 67 -28.86 13.92 17.85
C GLY A 67 -29.39 14.38 19.22
N ASP A 68 -28.69 15.28 19.92
CA ASP A 68 -29.19 15.90 21.16
C ASP A 68 -30.41 16.76 20.86
N GLU A 69 -31.42 16.69 21.73
CA GLU A 69 -32.60 17.55 21.63
C GLU A 69 -32.35 18.87 22.37
N ILE A 70 -32.81 19.98 21.78
CA ILE A 70 -32.84 21.30 22.38
C ILE A 70 -34.21 21.48 23.03
N THR A 71 -34.24 21.63 24.35
CA THR A 71 -35.47 21.80 25.13
C THR A 71 -35.73 23.27 25.50
N GLY A 72 -34.68 24.10 25.52
CA GLY A 72 -34.81 25.52 25.83
C GLY A 72 -33.61 26.37 25.42
N VAL A 73 -33.85 27.68 25.31
CA VAL A 73 -32.83 28.71 25.08
C VAL A 73 -33.00 29.82 26.11
N ASN A 74 -31.98 30.10 26.92
CA ASN A 74 -32.01 31.05 28.03
C ASN A 74 -33.21 30.85 28.98
N GLY A 75 -33.56 29.59 29.26
CA GLY A 75 -34.67 29.22 30.15
C GLY A 75 -36.04 29.32 29.50
N LYS A 76 -36.15 29.75 28.24
CA LYS A 76 -37.41 29.75 27.48
C LYS A 76 -37.58 28.41 26.76
N PRO A 77 -38.70 27.69 26.94
CA PRO A 77 -38.94 26.44 26.25
C PRO A 77 -39.05 26.65 24.73
N VAL A 78 -38.67 25.62 23.97
CA VAL A 78 -38.73 25.64 22.49
C VAL A 78 -39.66 24.60 21.87
N ARG A 79 -40.31 23.74 22.68
CA ARG A 79 -41.34 22.80 22.19
C ARG A 79 -42.42 23.58 21.41
N GLY A 80 -42.82 23.05 20.26
CA GLY A 80 -43.81 23.68 19.37
C GLY A 80 -43.27 24.81 18.48
N LYS A 81 -41.98 25.17 18.57
CA LYS A 81 -41.36 26.15 17.67
C LYS A 81 -40.77 25.50 16.43
N THR A 82 -40.66 26.28 15.37
CA THR A 82 -39.92 25.92 14.16
C THR A 82 -38.41 26.03 14.38
N LYS A 83 -37.62 25.27 13.62
CA LYS A 83 -36.15 25.39 13.61
C LYS A 83 -35.65 26.82 13.35
N VAL A 84 -36.38 27.59 12.55
CA VAL A 84 -36.03 28.99 12.22
C VAL A 84 -36.24 29.90 13.43
N GLU A 85 -37.32 29.73 14.18
CA GLU A 85 -37.58 30.52 15.39
C GLU A 85 -36.55 30.25 16.47
N VAL A 86 -36.16 28.98 16.69
CA VAL A 86 -35.11 28.63 17.65
C VAL A 86 -33.76 29.20 17.23
N ALA A 87 -33.41 29.13 15.95
CA ALA A 87 -32.20 29.75 15.43
C ALA A 87 -32.20 31.27 15.68
N LYS A 88 -33.33 31.96 15.44
CA LYS A 88 -33.49 33.38 15.75
C LYS A 88 -33.39 33.68 17.24
N MET A 89 -33.96 32.83 18.10
CA MET A 89 -33.85 32.97 19.56
C MET A 89 -32.39 32.90 20.01
N ILE A 90 -31.61 31.96 19.48
CA ILE A 90 -30.17 31.85 19.79
C ILE A 90 -29.44 33.09 19.26
N GLN A 91 -29.69 33.51 18.01
CA GLN A 91 -29.03 34.66 17.39
C GLN A 91 -29.33 36.00 18.08
N ALA A 92 -30.53 36.17 18.64
CA ALA A 92 -30.92 37.39 19.35
C ALA A 92 -30.14 37.64 20.65
N VAL A 93 -29.60 36.58 21.26
CA VAL A 93 -28.77 36.68 22.47
C VAL A 93 -27.36 37.14 22.08
N GLN A 94 -26.81 38.14 22.77
CA GLN A 94 -25.44 38.62 22.54
C GLN A 94 -24.50 38.08 23.63
N GLY A 95 -23.25 37.77 23.27
CA GLY A 95 -22.24 37.28 24.20
C GLY A 95 -22.41 35.80 24.53
N GLU A 96 -23.16 35.47 25.58
CA GLU A 96 -23.33 34.10 26.08
C GLU A 96 -24.76 33.62 25.95
N VAL A 97 -24.93 32.37 25.50
CA VAL A 97 -26.24 31.73 25.38
C VAL A 97 -26.28 30.44 26.18
N VAL A 98 -27.35 30.26 26.94
CA VAL A 98 -27.63 29.06 27.72
C VAL A 98 -28.55 28.15 26.90
N ILE A 99 -28.10 26.93 26.63
CA ILE A 99 -28.87 25.91 25.92
C ILE A 99 -29.29 24.84 26.93
N GLN A 100 -30.60 24.64 27.09
CA GLN A 100 -31.15 23.46 27.76
C GLN A 100 -31.30 22.35 26.73
N TYR A 101 -30.81 21.14 27.05
CA TYR A 101 -30.80 20.02 26.14
C TYR A 101 -31.13 18.70 26.81
N ASN A 102 -31.58 17.73 26.02
CA ASN A 102 -31.70 16.33 26.37
C ASN A 102 -30.64 15.54 25.59
N LYS A 103 -29.62 15.05 26.30
CA LYS A 103 -28.51 14.29 25.74
C LYS A 103 -29.02 12.93 25.27
N LEU A 104 -28.84 12.62 23.99
CA LEU A 104 -29.19 11.29 23.46
C LEU A 104 -28.11 10.27 23.87
N GLN A 105 -28.47 9.29 24.70
CA GLN A 105 -27.61 8.18 25.13
C GLN A 105 -27.68 7.04 24.11
N ALA A 106 -27.18 7.31 22.91
CA ALA A 106 -27.14 6.35 21.82
C ALA A 106 -25.98 5.36 21.99
N ASP A 107 -26.24 4.05 21.91
CA ASP A 107 -25.19 3.05 21.73
C ASP A 107 -24.83 2.97 20.23
N PRO A 108 -23.55 3.20 19.84
CA PRO A 108 -23.12 3.08 18.45
C PRO A 108 -23.43 1.71 17.82
N LYS A 109 -23.62 0.64 18.61
CA LYS A 109 -24.07 -0.67 18.11
C LYS A 109 -25.48 -0.63 17.55
N GLN A 110 -26.37 0.18 18.12
CA GLN A 110 -27.77 0.30 17.67
C GLN A 110 -27.86 0.97 16.30
N GLY A 111 -26.91 1.84 15.95
CA GLY A 111 -26.83 2.45 14.62
C GLY A 111 -26.18 1.57 13.54
N LYS A 112 -25.75 0.34 13.86
CA LYS A 112 -25.16 -0.62 12.89
C LYS A 112 -26.25 -1.53 12.33
N SER A 113 -27.12 -0.98 11.50
CA SER A 113 -28.14 -1.78 10.80
C SER A 113 -27.53 -2.63 9.68
N LEU A 114 -28.22 -3.70 9.29
CA LEU A 114 -27.86 -4.50 8.10
C LEU A 114 -27.75 -3.63 6.84
N ASP A 115 -28.57 -2.59 6.72
CA ASP A 115 -28.50 -1.59 5.65
C ASP A 115 -27.17 -0.83 5.64
N ILE A 116 -26.68 -0.36 6.79
CA ILE A 116 -25.35 0.26 6.91
C ILE A 116 -24.24 -0.74 6.54
N VAL A 117 -24.37 -1.99 6.95
CA VAL A 117 -23.41 -3.06 6.59
C VAL A 117 -23.41 -3.31 5.09
N LEU A 118 -24.59 -3.45 4.47
CA LEU A 118 -24.73 -3.66 3.03
C LEU A 118 -24.22 -2.46 2.22
N LYS A 119 -24.46 -1.22 2.68
CA LYS A 119 -23.88 0.00 2.09
C LYS A 119 -22.37 0.02 2.19
N LYS A 120 -21.80 -0.36 3.34
CA LYS A 120 -20.35 -0.49 3.51
C LYS A 120 -19.77 -1.55 2.58
N VAL A 121 -20.43 -2.70 2.45
CA VAL A 121 -20.05 -3.77 1.51
C VAL A 121 -20.14 -3.28 0.07
N LYS A 122 -21.21 -2.57 -0.31
CA LYS A 122 -21.36 -1.95 -1.63
C LYS A 122 -20.23 -0.97 -1.91
N HIS A 123 -19.91 -0.06 -1.00
CA HIS A 123 -18.79 0.86 -1.18
C HIS A 123 -17.44 0.14 -1.31
N ARG A 124 -17.21 -0.92 -0.52
CA ARG A 124 -16.04 -1.78 -0.63
C ARG A 124 -15.99 -2.51 -1.97
N LEU A 125 -17.11 -3.00 -2.47
CA LEU A 125 -17.22 -3.67 -3.77
C LEU A 125 -17.08 -2.70 -4.94
N VAL A 126 -17.53 -1.45 -4.80
CA VAL A 126 -17.39 -0.40 -5.82
C VAL A 126 -15.97 0.17 -5.87
N GLU A 127 -15.22 0.18 -4.77
CA GLU A 127 -13.77 0.50 -4.80
C GLU A 127 -12.88 -0.72 -5.12
N ASN A 128 -13.31 -1.94 -4.79
CA ASN A 128 -12.68 -3.18 -5.27
C ASN A 128 -13.17 -3.58 -6.67
N MET A 129 -14.12 -2.83 -7.25
CA MET A 129 -14.45 -2.92 -8.67
C MET A 129 -13.21 -2.47 -9.40
N SER A 130 -12.57 -3.50 -9.90
CA SER A 130 -11.29 -3.51 -10.55
C SER A 130 -11.39 -2.61 -11.80
N SER A 131 -10.30 -2.07 -12.33
CA SER A 131 -9.19 -2.90 -12.79
C SER A 131 -9.62 -4.17 -13.55
N GLY A 132 -10.91 -4.42 -13.83
CA GLY A 132 -11.42 -5.31 -14.87
C GLY A 132 -11.33 -4.60 -16.22
N THR A 133 -11.34 -3.26 -16.21
CA THR A 133 -10.68 -2.44 -17.23
C THR A 133 -9.20 -2.73 -17.29
N ALA A 134 -8.51 -2.90 -16.16
CA ALA A 134 -7.07 -3.18 -16.17
C ALA A 134 -6.74 -4.65 -16.52
N ASP A 135 -7.54 -5.65 -16.14
CA ASP A 135 -7.40 -7.07 -16.46
C ASP A 135 -7.86 -7.34 -17.90
N ALA A 136 -8.83 -6.58 -18.44
CA ALA A 136 -9.12 -6.53 -19.88
C ALA A 136 -8.07 -5.75 -20.69
N LEU A 137 -7.26 -4.89 -20.05
CA LEU A 137 -6.11 -4.16 -20.61
C LEU A 137 -4.75 -4.81 -20.28
N GLY A 138 -4.74 -6.04 -19.74
CA GLY A 138 -3.50 -6.76 -19.42
C GLY A 138 -2.78 -6.24 -18.18
N LEU A 139 -3.38 -6.42 -17.00
CA LEU A 139 -2.69 -6.23 -15.72
C LEU A 139 -1.49 -7.17 -15.61
N SER A 140 -0.31 -6.63 -15.87
CA SER A 140 0.91 -7.04 -15.20
C SER A 140 1.15 -6.06 -14.06
N ARG A 141 0.73 -6.38 -12.83
CA ARG A 141 1.04 -5.55 -11.63
C ARG A 141 1.89 -6.22 -10.58
N ALA A 142 2.50 -7.33 -10.92
CA ALA A 142 3.79 -7.69 -10.38
C ALA A 142 4.50 -8.44 -11.49
N ILE A 143 5.61 -7.88 -11.99
CA ILE A 143 6.76 -8.74 -12.17
C ILE A 143 6.91 -9.36 -10.78
N LEU A 144 6.46 -10.62 -10.64
CA LEU A 144 7.03 -11.52 -9.67
C LEU A 144 8.50 -11.17 -9.69
N CYS A 145 9.02 -10.65 -8.58
CA CYS A 145 10.45 -10.57 -8.40
C CYS A 145 10.96 -12.02 -8.41
N ASN A 146 11.00 -12.64 -9.58
CA ASN A 146 12.06 -13.54 -9.97
C ASN A 146 13.26 -12.62 -10.09
N ASP A 147 13.77 -12.23 -8.93
CA ASP A 147 15.18 -12.17 -8.57
C ASP A 147 16.16 -11.87 -9.70
N GLY A 148 15.85 -10.92 -10.59
CA GLY A 148 16.78 -10.54 -11.65
C GLY A 148 18.08 -10.01 -11.05
N LEU A 149 17.97 -9.21 -9.99
CA LEU A 149 19.13 -8.71 -9.25
C LEU A 149 19.84 -9.79 -8.44
N VAL A 150 19.13 -10.71 -7.81
CA VAL A 150 19.74 -11.82 -7.07
C VAL A 150 20.41 -12.82 -8.02
N LYS A 151 19.80 -13.12 -9.16
CA LYS A 151 20.41 -13.90 -10.24
C LYS A 151 21.67 -13.22 -10.80
N ARG A 152 21.64 -11.90 -11.02
CA ARG A 152 22.85 -11.15 -11.40
C ARG A 152 23.92 -11.16 -10.32
N LEU A 153 23.54 -11.16 -9.05
CA LEU A 153 24.46 -11.32 -7.92
C LEU A 153 25.10 -12.71 -7.91
N GLU A 154 24.31 -13.76 -8.13
CA GLU A 154 24.81 -15.14 -8.28
C GLU A 154 25.75 -15.27 -9.48
N GLU A 155 25.44 -14.61 -10.60
CA GLU A 155 26.32 -14.54 -11.78
C GLU A 155 27.65 -13.82 -11.45
N LEU A 156 27.62 -12.74 -10.67
CA LEU A 156 28.83 -12.04 -10.21
C LEU A 156 29.65 -12.92 -9.25
N GLU A 157 28.99 -13.66 -8.36
CA GLU A 157 29.65 -14.59 -7.43
C GLU A 157 30.34 -15.74 -8.19
N LYS A 158 29.66 -16.34 -9.17
CA LYS A 158 30.24 -17.32 -10.09
C LYS A 158 31.41 -16.75 -10.89
N THR A 159 31.31 -15.50 -11.34
CA THR A 159 32.40 -14.84 -12.08
C THR A 159 33.65 -14.66 -11.20
N ALA A 160 33.47 -14.29 -9.93
CA ALA A 160 34.59 -14.22 -8.99
C ALA A 160 35.24 -15.59 -8.75
N GLU A 161 34.43 -16.65 -8.61
CA GLU A 161 34.93 -18.03 -8.50
C GLU A 161 35.71 -18.48 -9.74
N LEU A 162 35.27 -18.08 -10.95
CA LEU A 162 35.98 -18.34 -12.20
C LEU A 162 37.34 -17.63 -12.23
N TYR A 163 37.42 -16.36 -11.81
CA TYR A 163 38.69 -15.65 -11.73
C TYR A 163 39.68 -16.35 -10.79
N LYS A 164 39.22 -16.84 -9.65
CA LYS A 164 40.05 -17.66 -8.76
C LYS A 164 40.59 -18.90 -9.47
N ALA A 165 39.71 -19.65 -10.15
CA ALA A 165 40.08 -20.87 -10.87
C ALA A 165 41.13 -20.59 -11.96
N PHE A 166 40.96 -19.51 -12.74
CA PHE A 166 41.97 -19.07 -13.70
C PHE A 166 43.30 -18.74 -13.03
N GLY A 167 43.26 -18.01 -11.92
CA GLY A 167 44.46 -17.69 -11.15
C GLY A 167 45.23 -18.92 -10.71
N ASP A 168 44.53 -19.94 -10.22
CA ASP A 168 45.13 -21.20 -9.80
C ASP A 168 45.71 -21.99 -10.97
N VAL A 169 45.00 -22.07 -12.11
CA VAL A 169 45.47 -22.75 -13.32
C VAL A 169 46.70 -22.06 -13.90
N PHE A 170 46.68 -20.73 -14.07
CA PHE A 170 47.84 -19.99 -14.58
C PHE A 170 49.04 -20.09 -13.65
N SER A 171 48.83 -20.13 -12.33
CA SER A 171 49.91 -20.34 -11.37
C SER A 171 50.57 -21.72 -11.55
N VAL A 172 49.79 -22.76 -11.84
CA VAL A 172 50.33 -24.11 -12.10
C VAL A 172 51.09 -24.16 -13.43
N ILE A 173 50.56 -23.53 -14.48
CA ILE A 173 51.21 -23.46 -15.79
C ILE A 173 52.53 -22.71 -15.66
N GLY A 174 52.54 -21.53 -15.04
CA GLY A 174 53.74 -20.71 -14.89
C GLY A 174 54.89 -21.43 -14.17
N VAL A 175 54.61 -22.24 -13.14
CA VAL A 175 55.64 -23.02 -12.43
C VAL A 175 56.22 -24.16 -13.29
N ARG A 176 55.43 -24.69 -14.23
CA ARG A 176 55.83 -25.82 -15.08
C ARG A 176 56.41 -25.40 -16.43
N GLU A 177 56.29 -24.13 -16.78
CA GLU A 177 56.71 -23.59 -18.07
C GLU A 177 58.23 -23.46 -18.14
N PRO A 178 58.91 -24.17 -19.06
CA PRO A 178 60.37 -24.13 -19.18
C PRO A 178 60.91 -22.80 -19.70
N GLN A 179 60.12 -22.05 -20.48
CA GLN A 179 60.53 -20.74 -20.98
C GLN A 179 60.31 -19.67 -19.91
N ALA A 180 61.40 -19.06 -19.41
CA ALA A 180 61.35 -18.09 -18.31
C ALA A 180 60.41 -16.89 -18.58
N ALA A 181 60.38 -16.38 -19.81
CA ALA A 181 59.50 -15.27 -20.19
C ALA A 181 58.01 -15.66 -20.14
N ALA A 182 57.66 -16.86 -20.61
CA ALA A 182 56.30 -17.37 -20.55
C ALA A 182 55.90 -17.74 -19.11
N SER A 183 56.82 -18.31 -18.32
CA SER A 183 56.64 -18.56 -16.89
C SER A 183 56.29 -17.27 -16.13
N GLU A 184 57.05 -16.19 -16.34
CA GLU A 184 56.79 -14.89 -15.71
C GLU A 184 55.44 -14.31 -16.16
N ALA A 185 55.08 -14.46 -17.45
CA ALA A 185 53.78 -14.02 -17.98
C ALA A 185 52.61 -14.75 -17.29
N PHE A 186 52.67 -16.07 -17.18
CA PHE A 186 51.62 -16.85 -16.52
C PHE A 186 51.50 -16.52 -15.02
N VAL A 187 52.61 -16.23 -14.34
CA VAL A 187 52.57 -15.77 -12.94
C VAL A 187 51.89 -14.39 -12.81
N LYS A 188 52.20 -13.44 -13.70
CA LYS A 188 51.53 -12.13 -13.72
C LYS A 188 50.02 -12.27 -14.02
N PHE A 189 49.63 -13.11 -14.98
CA PHE A 189 48.22 -13.40 -15.23
C PHE A 189 47.53 -14.08 -14.05
N ALA A 190 48.21 -15.01 -13.38
CA ALA A 190 47.69 -15.69 -12.21
C ALA A 190 47.39 -14.70 -11.06
N GLU A 191 48.33 -13.81 -10.78
CA GLU A 191 48.16 -12.77 -9.76
C GLU A 191 47.07 -11.78 -10.14
N ALA A 192 46.98 -11.38 -11.41
CA ALA A 192 45.93 -10.51 -11.90
C ALA A 192 44.53 -11.09 -11.66
N HIS A 193 44.32 -12.35 -12.03
CA HIS A 193 43.03 -13.03 -11.84
C HIS A 193 42.68 -13.24 -10.37
N ARG A 194 43.67 -13.54 -9.50
CA ARG A 194 43.47 -13.60 -8.04
C ARG A 194 43.10 -12.24 -7.44
N ASN A 195 43.65 -11.14 -7.96
CA ASN A 195 43.26 -9.80 -7.52
C ASN A 195 41.86 -9.43 -7.99
N MET A 196 41.47 -9.80 -9.22
CA MET A 196 40.10 -9.63 -9.71
C MET A 196 39.05 -10.39 -8.87
N GLU A 197 39.36 -11.60 -8.41
CA GLU A 197 38.53 -12.31 -7.42
C GLU A 197 38.32 -11.48 -6.15
N LYS A 198 39.41 -10.96 -5.55
CA LYS A 198 39.33 -10.16 -4.33
C LYS A 198 38.46 -8.90 -4.52
N PHE A 199 38.62 -8.21 -5.64
CA PHE A 199 37.81 -7.04 -5.99
C PHE A 199 36.33 -7.44 -6.15
N GLY A 200 36.05 -8.57 -6.79
CA GLY A 200 34.70 -9.11 -6.93
C GLY A 200 34.05 -9.41 -5.58
N ILE A 201 34.77 -10.04 -4.66
CA ILE A 201 34.29 -10.29 -3.29
C ILE A 201 34.00 -8.98 -2.54
N GLN A 202 34.83 -7.95 -2.72
CA GLN A 202 34.61 -6.64 -2.10
C GLN A 202 33.38 -5.92 -2.68
N LEU A 203 33.15 -6.03 -3.99
CA LEU A 203 31.93 -5.55 -4.64
C LEU A 203 30.70 -6.29 -4.08
N LEU A 204 30.74 -7.61 -3.96
CA LEU A 204 29.65 -8.42 -3.38
C LEU A 204 29.34 -8.03 -1.94
N LYS A 205 30.36 -7.78 -1.10
CA LYS A 205 30.19 -7.26 0.27
C LYS A 205 29.52 -5.89 0.31
N THR A 206 29.64 -5.11 -0.77
CA THR A 206 28.98 -3.82 -0.91
C THR A 206 27.52 -3.99 -1.35
N ILE A 207 27.24 -4.86 -2.33
CA ILE A 207 25.93 -5.07 -2.96
C ILE A 207 24.96 -5.86 -2.08
N LYS A 208 25.41 -6.94 -1.42
CA LYS A 208 24.56 -7.84 -0.62
C LYS A 208 23.71 -7.07 0.42
N PRO A 209 24.26 -6.13 1.23
CA PRO A 209 23.48 -5.31 2.15
C PRO A 209 22.45 -4.39 1.46
N MET A 210 22.78 -3.80 0.30
CA MET A 210 21.87 -2.89 -0.41
C MET A 210 20.59 -3.62 -0.85
N LEU A 211 20.75 -4.85 -1.36
CA LEU A 211 19.62 -5.69 -1.73
C LEU A 211 18.76 -6.06 -0.51
N HIS A 212 19.38 -6.33 0.64
CA HIS A 212 18.65 -6.61 1.87
C HIS A 212 17.80 -5.42 2.34
N ASP A 213 18.34 -4.20 2.24
CA ASP A 213 17.64 -2.97 2.61
C ASP A 213 16.46 -2.70 1.68
N LEU A 214 16.67 -2.82 0.36
CA LEU A 214 15.60 -2.69 -0.64
C LEU A 214 14.50 -3.75 -0.45
N ASN A 215 14.90 -5.00 -0.16
CA ASN A 215 13.97 -6.09 0.13
C ASN A 215 13.14 -5.79 1.39
N THR A 216 13.77 -5.24 2.44
CA THR A 216 13.08 -4.80 3.65
C THR A 216 12.08 -3.68 3.36
N TYR A 217 12.44 -2.71 2.54
CA TYR A 217 11.53 -1.65 2.11
C TYR A 217 10.30 -2.22 1.36
N LEU A 218 10.53 -3.08 0.37
CA LEU A 218 9.48 -3.67 -0.47
C LEU A 218 8.55 -4.62 0.30
N HIS A 219 9.11 -5.47 1.18
CA HIS A 219 8.36 -6.56 1.82
C HIS A 219 7.94 -6.29 3.26
N LYS A 220 8.43 -5.21 3.89
CA LYS A 220 7.99 -4.80 5.24
C LYS A 220 7.39 -3.41 5.27
N ALA A 221 8.08 -2.39 4.73
CA ALA A 221 7.62 -1.00 4.82
C ALA A 221 6.36 -0.74 3.97
N ILE A 222 6.38 -1.13 2.68
CA ILE A 222 5.21 -0.95 1.80
C ILE A 222 3.97 -1.71 2.31
N PRO A 223 4.06 -3.00 2.73
CA PRO A 223 2.91 -3.72 3.25
C PRO A 223 2.32 -3.11 4.54
N ASP A 224 3.13 -2.55 5.43
CA ASP A 224 2.63 -1.86 6.64
C ASP A 224 1.83 -0.60 6.29
N THR A 225 2.35 0.22 5.38
CA THR A 225 1.62 1.40 4.89
C THR A 225 0.33 0.99 4.17
N LYS A 226 0.37 -0.07 3.34
CA LYS A 226 -0.82 -0.63 2.69
C LYS A 226 -1.85 -1.12 3.70
N LEU A 227 -1.44 -1.75 4.80
CA LEU A 227 -2.34 -2.17 5.86
C LEU A 227 -3.03 -0.97 6.53
N THR A 228 -2.30 0.12 6.75
CA THR A 228 -2.85 1.36 7.31
C THR A 228 -3.87 1.98 6.36
N ILE A 229 -3.56 2.04 5.07
CA ILE A 229 -4.49 2.52 4.03
C ILE A 229 -5.77 1.68 4.01
N ARG A 230 -5.67 0.34 4.11
CA ARG A 230 -6.87 -0.53 4.19
C ARG A 230 -7.75 -0.20 5.40
N LYS A 231 -7.14 0.00 6.58
CA LYS A 231 -7.88 0.42 7.79
C LYS A 231 -8.57 1.77 7.59
N TYR A 232 -7.91 2.71 6.92
CA TYR A 232 -8.50 4.00 6.55
C TYR A 232 -9.72 3.86 5.64
N LEU A 233 -9.64 3.03 4.59
CA LEU A 233 -10.76 2.79 3.69
C LEU A 233 -11.97 2.22 4.44
N ASP A 234 -11.74 1.28 5.37
CA ASP A 234 -12.81 0.72 6.18
C ASP A 234 -13.54 1.75 7.05
N VAL A 235 -12.81 2.73 7.58
CA VAL A 235 -13.38 3.83 8.37
C VAL A 235 -14.06 4.86 7.46
N LYS A 236 -13.46 5.18 6.29
CA LYS A 236 -14.04 6.07 5.27
C LYS A 236 -15.40 5.55 4.81
N PHE A 237 -15.51 4.27 4.48
CA PHE A 237 -16.77 3.69 4.02
C PHE A 237 -17.83 3.61 5.10
N GLU A 238 -17.43 3.36 6.34
CA GLU A 238 -18.36 3.45 7.47
C GLU A 238 -18.94 4.86 7.56
N TYR A 239 -18.10 5.90 7.54
CA TYR A 239 -18.58 7.29 7.54
C TYR A 239 -19.49 7.61 6.34
N LEU A 240 -19.08 7.24 5.12
CA LEU A 240 -19.87 7.49 3.91
C LEU A 240 -21.23 6.77 3.92
N SER A 241 -21.28 5.55 4.49
CA SER A 241 -22.54 4.81 4.62
C SER A 241 -23.55 5.54 5.52
N TYR A 242 -23.08 6.16 6.60
CA TYR A 242 -23.92 7.01 7.45
C TYR A 242 -24.36 8.29 6.73
N CYS A 243 -23.48 8.94 5.96
CA CYS A 243 -23.86 10.10 5.14
C CYS A 243 -24.95 9.77 4.13
N LEU A 244 -24.83 8.62 3.45
CA LEU A 244 -25.83 8.16 2.50
C LEU A 244 -27.15 7.86 3.19
N LYS A 245 -27.13 7.19 4.35
CA LYS A 245 -28.36 6.91 5.12
C LYS A 245 -29.07 8.19 5.56
N VAL A 246 -28.34 9.19 6.05
CA VAL A 246 -28.93 10.49 6.41
C VAL A 246 -29.60 11.13 5.20
N LYS A 247 -28.91 11.16 4.05
CA LYS A 247 -29.47 11.73 2.82
C LYS A 247 -30.74 11.01 2.37
N GLU A 248 -30.75 9.68 2.39
CA GLU A 248 -31.95 8.90 2.04
C GLU A 248 -33.12 9.21 2.97
N MET A 249 -32.87 9.35 4.28
CA MET A 249 -33.91 9.72 5.25
C MET A 249 -34.41 11.16 5.07
N ASP A 250 -33.53 12.09 4.67
CA ASP A 250 -33.90 13.47 4.34
C ASP A 250 -34.76 13.52 3.07
N ASP A 251 -34.37 12.78 2.03
CA ASP A 251 -35.09 12.72 0.74
C ASP A 251 -36.48 12.06 0.90
N GLU A 252 -36.58 11.01 1.73
CA GLU A 252 -37.84 10.36 2.10
C GLU A 252 -38.76 11.31 2.88
N GLU A 253 -38.24 12.00 3.89
CA GLU A 253 -38.99 12.98 4.69
C GLU A 253 -39.53 14.12 3.83
N TYR A 254 -38.69 14.67 2.93
CA TYR A 254 -39.10 15.71 2.00
C TYR A 254 -40.24 15.26 1.07
N SER A 255 -40.14 14.03 0.55
CA SER A 255 -41.13 13.46 -0.36
C SER A 255 -42.49 13.25 0.34
N CYS A 256 -42.49 12.74 1.56
CA CYS A 256 -43.70 12.53 2.36
C CYS A 256 -44.38 13.85 2.76
N ILE A 257 -43.58 14.85 3.18
CA ILE A 257 -44.11 16.19 3.50
C ILE A 257 -44.73 16.84 2.26
N ALA A 258 -44.13 16.68 1.08
CA ALA A 258 -44.68 17.21 -0.17
C ALA A 258 -46.04 16.58 -0.55
N LEU A 259 -46.31 15.36 -0.10
CA LEU A 259 -47.59 14.66 -0.27
C LEU A 259 -48.61 14.99 0.84
N GLY A 260 -48.22 15.76 1.85
CA GLY A 260 -49.08 16.12 2.98
C GLY A 260 -49.24 15.03 4.04
N ASP A 261 -48.44 13.96 3.99
CA ASP A 261 -48.53 12.81 4.90
C ASP A 261 -47.18 12.63 5.63
N PRO A 262 -46.98 13.26 6.81
CA PRO A 262 -45.72 13.18 7.53
C PRO A 262 -45.47 11.77 8.08
N LEU A 263 -44.24 11.29 7.93
CA LEU A 263 -43.82 9.98 8.43
C LEU A 263 -44.04 9.85 9.94
N TYR A 264 -44.51 8.68 10.39
CA TYR A 264 -44.70 8.36 11.81
C TYR A 264 -43.44 8.65 12.65
N ARG A 265 -42.25 8.25 12.16
CA ARG A 265 -40.99 8.52 12.87
C ARG A 265 -40.76 10.02 13.13
N VAL A 266 -41.21 10.90 12.23
CA VAL A 266 -41.01 12.34 12.34
C VAL A 266 -41.99 12.93 13.36
N SER A 267 -43.26 12.50 13.31
CA SER A 267 -44.29 12.94 14.25
C SER A 267 -44.05 12.46 15.68
N THR A 268 -43.25 11.42 15.89
CA THR A 268 -42.89 10.88 17.21
C THR A 268 -41.48 11.26 17.71
N GLY A 269 -40.86 12.29 17.14
CA GLY A 269 -39.60 12.88 17.65
C GLY A 269 -38.31 12.42 16.96
N ASN A 270 -38.42 11.59 15.92
CA ASN A 270 -37.38 11.22 14.97
C ASN A 270 -36.11 10.60 15.60
N TYR A 271 -36.30 9.75 16.61
CA TYR A 271 -35.20 9.15 17.39
C TYR A 271 -34.24 8.28 16.55
N GLU A 272 -34.74 7.56 15.54
CA GLU A 272 -33.90 6.79 14.62
C GLU A 272 -32.94 7.71 13.84
N TYR A 273 -33.46 8.79 13.26
CA TYR A 273 -32.64 9.76 12.54
C TYR A 273 -31.59 10.40 13.45
N ARG A 274 -31.99 10.77 14.68
CA ARG A 274 -31.08 11.33 15.70
C ARG A 274 -29.97 10.34 16.10
N LEU A 275 -30.27 9.06 16.21
CA LEU A 275 -29.28 8.00 16.42
C LEU A 275 -28.29 7.92 15.24
N ILE A 276 -28.78 7.93 14.00
CA ILE A 276 -27.92 7.91 12.81
C ILE A 276 -27.02 9.15 12.75
N LEU A 277 -27.53 10.34 13.12
CA LEU A 277 -26.72 11.56 13.21
C LEU A 277 -25.58 11.44 14.23
N ARG A 278 -25.83 10.83 15.40
CA ARG A 278 -24.79 10.53 16.39
C ARG A 278 -23.73 9.61 15.81
N CYS A 279 -24.14 8.48 15.23
CA CYS A 279 -23.21 7.53 14.64
C CYS A 279 -22.37 8.15 13.51
N ARG A 280 -22.98 9.01 12.68
CA ARG A 280 -22.28 9.79 11.65
C ARG A 280 -21.22 10.70 12.24
N GLN A 281 -21.54 11.44 13.33
CA GLN A 281 -20.58 12.33 13.98
C GLN A 281 -19.37 11.55 14.51
N GLU A 282 -19.58 10.42 15.18
CA GLU A 282 -18.48 9.60 15.68
C GLU A 282 -17.65 8.98 14.55
N ALA A 283 -18.29 8.50 13.50
CA ALA A 283 -17.61 7.96 12.32
C ALA A 283 -16.78 9.04 11.62
N ARG A 284 -17.28 10.29 11.54
CA ARG A 284 -16.54 11.45 11.01
C ARG A 284 -15.26 11.71 11.79
N ALA A 285 -15.32 11.67 13.12
CA ALA A 285 -14.16 11.88 13.99
C ALA A 285 -13.10 10.78 13.79
N ARG A 286 -13.52 9.50 13.74
CA ARG A 286 -12.61 8.38 13.45
C ARG A 286 -11.98 8.50 12.06
N PHE A 287 -12.78 8.90 11.05
CA PHE A 287 -12.33 9.11 9.68
C PHE A 287 -11.29 10.23 9.59
N ALA A 288 -11.54 11.38 10.23
CA ALA A 288 -10.62 12.52 10.23
C ALA A 288 -9.28 12.16 10.89
N LYS A 289 -9.31 11.43 12.02
CA LYS A 289 -8.09 10.95 12.68
C LYS A 289 -7.29 10.01 11.78
N MET A 290 -7.92 8.96 11.25
CA MET A 290 -7.23 7.99 10.41
C MET A 290 -6.73 8.59 9.08
N ARG A 291 -7.41 9.62 8.56
CA ARG A 291 -6.93 10.38 7.39
C ARG A 291 -5.59 11.06 7.69
N LYS A 292 -5.45 11.69 8.86
CA LYS A 292 -4.20 12.32 9.30
C LYS A 292 -3.10 11.26 9.44
N ASP A 293 -3.39 10.16 10.13
CA ASP A 293 -2.43 9.06 10.35
C ASP A 293 -1.91 8.47 9.02
N VAL A 294 -2.78 8.29 8.02
CA VAL A 294 -2.38 7.80 6.69
C VAL A 294 -1.54 8.80 5.93
N LEU A 295 -1.86 10.09 5.98
CA LEU A 295 -1.07 11.13 5.31
C LEU A 295 0.35 11.18 5.88
N GLU A 296 0.49 11.20 7.21
CA GLU A 296 1.80 11.17 7.87
C GLU A 296 2.58 9.88 7.52
N LYS A 297 1.93 8.71 7.50
CA LYS A 297 2.60 7.46 7.11
C LYS A 297 3.05 7.42 5.65
N ILE A 298 2.26 7.98 4.72
CA ILE A 298 2.64 8.06 3.30
C ILE A 298 3.84 8.99 3.16
N GLU A 299 3.84 10.13 3.85
CA GLU A 299 4.94 11.09 3.84
C GLU A 299 6.23 10.46 4.40
N LEU A 300 6.15 9.76 5.54
CA LEU A 300 7.29 9.05 6.12
C LEU A 300 7.82 7.94 5.19
N LEU A 301 6.93 7.22 4.51
CA LEU A 301 7.32 6.20 3.53
C LEU A 301 8.06 6.85 2.35
N ASP A 302 7.57 7.97 1.85
CA ASP A 302 8.15 8.68 0.70
C ASP A 302 9.51 9.31 1.05
N GLN A 303 9.65 9.91 2.23
CA GLN A 303 10.93 10.42 2.71
C GLN A 303 11.98 9.31 2.81
N LYS A 304 11.58 8.15 3.37
CA LYS A 304 12.46 6.97 3.46
C LYS A 304 12.83 6.44 2.06
N HIS A 305 11.85 6.36 1.16
CA HIS A 305 12.04 5.90 -0.21
C HIS A 305 13.11 6.71 -0.96
N VAL A 306 12.99 8.04 -0.92
CA VAL A 306 13.89 8.95 -1.64
C VAL A 306 15.30 8.87 -1.07
N GLN A 307 15.46 8.90 0.25
CA GLN A 307 16.77 8.84 0.89
C GLN A 307 17.46 7.49 0.65
N ASP A 308 16.73 6.38 0.87
CA ASP A 308 17.29 5.04 0.74
C ASP A 308 17.67 4.76 -0.72
N ILE A 309 16.79 5.04 -1.71
CA ILE A 309 17.10 4.70 -3.11
C ILE A 309 18.29 5.50 -3.65
N VAL A 310 18.34 6.81 -3.40
CA VAL A 310 19.43 7.65 -3.91
C VAL A 310 20.76 7.20 -3.32
N PHE A 311 20.80 6.94 -2.02
CA PHE A 311 22.01 6.46 -1.35
C PHE A 311 22.46 5.10 -1.87
N GLN A 312 21.54 4.15 -2.02
CA GLN A 312 21.87 2.80 -2.50
C GLN A 312 22.30 2.82 -3.98
N LEU A 313 21.69 3.65 -4.83
CA LEU A 313 22.11 3.80 -6.24
C LEU A 313 23.50 4.42 -6.36
N GLN A 314 23.80 5.47 -5.59
CA GLN A 314 25.13 6.08 -5.57
C GLN A 314 26.19 5.08 -5.11
N ARG A 315 25.89 4.31 -4.07
CA ARG A 315 26.79 3.28 -3.54
C ARG A 315 27.00 2.14 -4.53
N PHE A 316 25.96 1.75 -5.27
CA PHE A 316 26.04 0.76 -6.35
C PHE A 316 26.93 1.23 -7.49
N VAL A 317 26.66 2.42 -8.05
CA VAL A 317 27.46 2.98 -9.16
C VAL A 317 28.92 3.17 -8.73
N SER A 318 29.14 3.71 -7.52
CA SER A 318 30.50 3.91 -7.00
C SER A 318 31.23 2.59 -6.79
N GLY A 319 30.55 1.55 -6.28
CA GLY A 319 31.12 0.22 -6.10
C GLY A 319 31.50 -0.42 -7.43
N MET A 320 30.60 -0.33 -8.42
CA MET A 320 30.84 -0.85 -9.77
C MET A 320 32.00 -0.12 -10.47
N SER A 321 32.05 1.22 -10.40
CA SER A 321 33.15 2.01 -10.98
C SER A 321 34.49 1.57 -10.41
N ARG A 322 34.61 1.53 -9.07
CA ARG A 322 35.85 1.11 -8.40
C ARG A 322 36.27 -0.29 -8.80
N TYR A 323 35.34 -1.24 -8.83
CA TYR A 323 35.63 -2.61 -9.26
C TYR A 323 36.25 -2.65 -10.67
N TYR A 324 35.65 -1.96 -11.63
CA TYR A 324 36.17 -1.93 -13.00
C TYR A 324 37.49 -1.15 -13.12
N ASP A 325 37.64 -0.04 -12.39
CA ASP A 325 38.89 0.74 -12.36
C ASP A 325 40.05 -0.10 -11.78
N ASP A 326 39.80 -0.83 -10.69
CA ASP A 326 40.79 -1.71 -10.04
C ASP A 326 41.15 -2.90 -10.96
N CYS A 327 40.16 -3.51 -11.62
CA CYS A 327 40.40 -4.57 -12.61
C CYS A 327 41.22 -4.06 -13.80
N TYR A 328 40.88 -2.88 -14.32
CA TYR A 328 41.62 -2.26 -15.42
C TYR A 328 43.07 -1.96 -15.03
N ALA A 329 43.31 -1.42 -13.83
CA ALA A 329 44.66 -1.13 -13.34
C ALA A 329 45.54 -2.40 -13.32
N VAL A 330 45.01 -3.49 -12.77
CA VAL A 330 45.74 -4.77 -12.69
C VAL A 330 45.96 -5.40 -14.07
N LEU A 331 44.96 -5.33 -14.97
CA LEU A 331 45.10 -5.86 -16.33
C LEU A 331 46.06 -5.03 -17.19
N LYS A 332 46.11 -3.71 -16.98
CA LYS A 332 47.04 -2.81 -17.69
C LYS A 332 48.50 -3.10 -17.33
N GLU A 333 48.78 -3.47 -16.08
CA GLU A 333 50.12 -3.87 -15.65
C GLU A 333 50.49 -5.28 -16.13
N ALA A 334 49.50 -6.11 -16.48
CA ALA A 334 49.66 -7.44 -17.05
C ALA A 334 49.74 -7.44 -18.60
N ASP A 335 50.32 -6.40 -19.19
CA ASP A 335 50.62 -6.37 -20.63
C ASP A 335 51.87 -7.20 -20.93
N VAL A 336 51.68 -8.51 -21.19
CA VAL A 336 52.79 -9.47 -21.35
C VAL A 336 52.87 -10.06 -22.77
N PHE A 337 52.27 -9.39 -23.76
CA PHE A 337 52.33 -9.83 -25.14
C PHE A 337 53.52 -9.25 -25.92
N PRO A 338 54.12 -10.02 -26.85
CA PRO A 338 53.78 -11.40 -27.21
C PRO A 338 54.38 -12.44 -26.26
N ILE A 339 53.59 -13.46 -25.90
CA ILE A 339 54.07 -14.63 -25.15
C ILE A 339 54.58 -15.64 -26.17
N GLU A 340 55.90 -15.78 -26.29
CA GLU A 340 56.48 -16.91 -27.02
C GLU A 340 56.37 -18.16 -26.15
N VAL A 341 55.65 -19.17 -26.63
CA VAL A 341 55.50 -20.48 -25.97
C VAL A 341 56.08 -21.53 -26.90
N ASP A 342 57.15 -22.21 -26.47
CA ASP A 342 57.79 -23.27 -27.24
C ASP A 342 57.00 -24.58 -27.18
N LEU A 343 56.00 -24.71 -28.07
CA LEU A 343 55.16 -25.91 -28.21
C LEU A 343 55.94 -27.15 -28.65
N SER A 344 57.18 -27.01 -29.14
CA SER A 344 57.97 -28.11 -29.70
C SER A 344 58.44 -29.11 -28.63
N ARG A 345 58.58 -28.67 -27.37
CA ARG A 345 59.01 -29.54 -26.25
C ARG A 345 57.86 -30.32 -25.61
N THR A 346 56.61 -29.88 -25.78
CA THR A 346 55.44 -30.46 -25.09
C THR A 346 54.61 -31.38 -25.99
N MET A 347 54.70 -31.24 -27.32
CA MET A 347 53.89 -32.03 -28.27
C MET A 347 54.52 -33.35 -28.76
N ILE A 348 55.78 -33.66 -28.43
CA ILE A 348 56.46 -34.85 -28.94
C ILE A 348 56.72 -35.83 -27.79
N ASN A 349 55.67 -36.54 -27.36
CA ASN A 349 55.77 -37.82 -26.63
C ASN A 349 54.52 -38.71 -26.79
N TYR A 350 53.79 -38.57 -27.91
CA TYR A 350 52.73 -39.50 -28.31
C TYR A 350 53.22 -40.63 -29.23
N SER A 351 54.49 -41.02 -29.12
CA SER A 351 55.02 -42.18 -29.84
C SER A 351 55.50 -43.24 -28.85
N GLY A 352 54.65 -44.25 -28.61
CA GLY A 352 55.16 -45.56 -28.17
C GLY A 352 54.54 -46.20 -26.93
N GLN A 353 53.22 -46.16 -26.73
CA GLN A 353 52.58 -47.18 -25.89
C GLN A 353 51.23 -47.60 -26.49
N ARG A 354 51.24 -48.72 -27.22
CA ARG A 354 50.01 -49.47 -27.54
C ARG A 354 49.40 -49.94 -26.21
N LEU A 355 48.29 -49.33 -25.80
CA LEU A 355 47.39 -49.93 -24.82
C LEU A 355 46.60 -51.03 -25.55
N SER A 356 46.91 -52.29 -25.26
CA SER A 356 46.01 -53.41 -25.52
C SER A 356 44.89 -53.35 -24.48
N TYR A 357 43.67 -53.09 -24.94
CA TYR A 357 42.48 -53.35 -24.12
C TYR A 357 42.16 -54.84 -24.25
N GLU A 358 42.27 -55.56 -23.13
CA GLU A 358 41.58 -56.84 -22.95
C GLU A 358 40.15 -56.48 -22.53
N ASP A 359 39.19 -56.76 -23.41
CA ASP A 359 37.76 -56.69 -23.10
C ASP A 359 37.41 -57.87 -22.18
N GLU A 360 37.07 -57.59 -20.91
CA GLU A 360 36.30 -58.53 -20.09
C GLU A 360 34.80 -58.27 -20.31
N GLU A 361 34.14 -59.34 -20.72
CA GLU A 361 32.72 -59.45 -21.07
C GLU A 361 31.79 -59.08 -19.89
N GLU A 362 30.81 -58.21 -20.13
CA GLU A 362 29.54 -58.24 -19.39
C GLU A 362 28.39 -58.51 -20.37
N GLU A 363 27.70 -59.63 -20.11
CA GLU A 363 26.64 -60.22 -20.92
C GLU A 363 25.40 -59.32 -21.10
N GLU A 364 24.84 -59.41 -22.31
CA GLU A 364 23.56 -58.83 -22.71
C GLU A 364 22.37 -59.31 -21.87
N THR A 365 21.36 -58.45 -21.71
CA THR A 365 19.98 -58.88 -22.02
C THR A 365 19.26 -57.91 -22.95
N SER A 366 19.13 -58.39 -24.18
CA SER A 366 18.27 -58.02 -25.30
C SER A 366 16.88 -57.39 -25.03
N ARG A 367 16.50 -56.48 -25.93
CA ARG A 367 15.27 -56.50 -26.77
C ARG A 367 15.24 -55.18 -27.54
N GLY A 368 15.74 -55.15 -28.78
CA GLY A 368 14.99 -55.44 -30.01
C GLY A 368 14.47 -54.12 -30.61
N ARG A 369 14.51 -53.82 -31.91
CA ARG A 369 14.78 -54.59 -33.11
C ARG A 369 14.73 -53.60 -34.30
N GLU A 370 15.65 -53.79 -35.25
CA GLU A 370 15.56 -53.49 -36.71
C GLU A 370 15.47 -52.02 -37.16
N GLU A 371 16.54 -51.52 -37.80
CA GLU A 371 16.79 -51.47 -39.27
C GLU A 371 16.39 -50.05 -39.77
N ASP A 372 17.12 -49.34 -40.64
CA ASP A 372 18.07 -49.77 -41.65
C ASP A 372 18.91 -48.58 -42.16
N ALA A 373 20.14 -48.90 -42.58
CA ALA A 373 20.87 -48.43 -43.76
C ALA A 373 21.11 -46.91 -44.01
N LEU A 374 22.37 -46.43 -43.93
CA LEU A 374 23.34 -46.23 -45.06
C LEU A 374 22.91 -45.08 -46.03
N GLN A 375 23.71 -44.16 -46.56
CA GLN A 375 25.16 -43.92 -46.64
C GLN A 375 25.40 -42.66 -47.51
N PHE A 376 26.62 -42.10 -47.40
CA PHE A 376 27.37 -41.26 -48.36
C PHE A 376 26.77 -39.91 -48.81
N GLU A 377 27.33 -38.79 -48.35
CA GLU A 377 28.50 -38.07 -48.92
C GLU A 377 28.30 -37.50 -50.33
N ASN A 378 28.51 -36.18 -50.39
CA ASN A 378 29.28 -35.39 -51.36
C ASN A 378 28.60 -34.01 -51.39
N GLY A 379 29.25 -32.91 -51.02
CA GLY A 379 30.54 -32.48 -51.54
C GLY A 379 30.28 -31.34 -52.53
N ALA A 380 31.03 -30.26 -52.35
CA ALA A 380 31.17 -29.09 -53.23
C ALA A 380 30.23 -27.89 -53.01
N GLU A 381 30.89 -26.86 -52.48
CA GLU A 381 30.63 -25.43 -52.60
C GLU A 381 30.07 -24.99 -53.96
N LYS A 382 29.19 -23.97 -53.94
CA LYS A 382 29.37 -22.78 -54.76
C LYS A 382 28.60 -21.57 -54.23
N LEU A 383 29.30 -20.45 -54.31
CA LEU A 383 28.94 -19.07 -53.97
C LEU A 383 27.85 -18.48 -54.89
N VAL A 384 27.31 -17.34 -54.41
CA VAL A 384 26.79 -16.14 -55.12
C VAL A 384 25.26 -15.91 -55.06
N ASP A 385 24.92 -14.93 -54.22
CA ASP A 385 24.10 -13.71 -54.37
C ASP A 385 22.73 -13.67 -55.08
N ASP A 386 21.91 -12.79 -54.46
CA ASP A 386 20.83 -11.93 -54.96
C ASP A 386 19.52 -12.56 -55.49
N GLU A 387 18.47 -12.48 -54.64
CA GLU A 387 17.38 -11.48 -54.75
C GLU A 387 16.64 -11.30 -53.41
#